data_AF-A0A6J6WYE5-F1
#
_entry.id   AF-A0A6J6WYE5-F1
#
_cell.length_a   1.000
_cell.length_b   1.000
_cell.length_c   1.000
_cell.angle_alpha   90.00
_cell.angle_beta   90.00
_cell.angle_gamma   90.00
#
_symmetry.space_group_name_H-M   'P 1'
#
loop_
_entity.id
_entity.type
_entity.pdbx_description
1 polymer ?
#
loop_
_entity_poly.entity_id
_entity_poly.type
_entity_poly.pdbx_seq_one_letter_code
_entity_poly.pdbx_strand_id
1 'polypeptide(L)'
;MFGARIYGELVGVGAIRKLDAHHAELKSMHTLAEFRDSGIGKAMVSQIEDFARSSGIERMSLETGTNEAFKPARELYKSLGYNSCDAFGDYVLSEDNMCMTKLI
;
A
#
# COMPACT_ATOMS: atom_id res chain seq x y z
N MET A 1 -5.01 -5.92 -9.89
CA MET A 1 -5.55 -4.59 -9.52
C MET A 1 -6.82 -4.80 -8.73
N PHE A 2 -7.10 -3.94 -7.76
CA PHE A 2 -8.22 -4.02 -6.82
C PHE A 2 -9.02 -2.72 -6.86
N GLY A 3 -10.33 -2.82 -6.69
CA GLY A 3 -11.24 -1.68 -6.60
C GLY A 3 -12.20 -1.85 -5.42
N ALA A 4 -12.34 -0.80 -4.62
CA ALA A 4 -13.36 -0.73 -3.58
C ALA A 4 -14.60 -0.05 -4.15
N ARG A 5 -15.78 -0.62 -3.89
CA ARG A 5 -17.05 -0.06 -4.34
C ARG A 5 -18.04 0.11 -3.20
N ILE A 6 -18.76 1.22 -3.19
CA ILE A 6 -19.90 1.51 -2.30
C ILE A 6 -21.11 1.79 -3.17
N TYR A 7 -22.22 1.09 -2.95
CA TYR A 7 -23.44 1.18 -3.78
C TYR A 7 -23.18 1.07 -5.30
N GLY A 8 -22.16 0.31 -5.70
CA GLY A 8 -21.75 0.13 -7.10
C GLY A 8 -20.77 1.18 -7.63
N GLU A 9 -20.58 2.29 -6.93
CA GLU A 9 -19.64 3.36 -7.29
C GLU A 9 -18.20 2.98 -6.91
N LEU A 10 -17.21 3.30 -7.78
CA LEU A 10 -15.79 3.06 -7.50
C LEU A 10 -15.23 4.16 -6.60
N VAL A 11 -14.93 3.82 -5.36
CA VAL A 11 -14.52 4.78 -4.32
C VAL A 11 -13.05 4.68 -3.93
N GLY A 12 -12.36 3.63 -4.37
CA GLY A 12 -10.93 3.48 -4.15
C GLY A 12 -10.31 2.42 -5.06
N VAL A 13 -8.99 2.51 -5.23
CA VAL A 13 -8.18 1.62 -6.05
C VAL A 13 -6.86 1.29 -5.38
N GLY A 14 -6.33 0.12 -5.72
CA GLY A 14 -5.04 -0.37 -5.23
C GLY A 14 -4.49 -1.44 -6.17
N ALA A 15 -3.17 -1.62 -6.18
CA ALA A 15 -2.51 -2.59 -7.01
C ALA A 15 -1.39 -3.31 -6.27
N ILE A 16 -1.09 -4.52 -6.74
CA ILE A 16 0.03 -5.33 -6.30
C ILE A 16 0.90 -5.65 -7.52
N ARG A 17 2.22 -5.58 -7.34
CA ARG A 17 3.21 -6.04 -8.33
C ARG A 17 4.14 -7.03 -7.67
N LYS A 18 4.25 -8.25 -8.23
CA LYS A 18 5.25 -9.22 -7.78
C LYS A 18 6.65 -8.72 -8.16
N LEU A 19 7.58 -8.71 -7.21
CA LEU A 19 8.98 -8.32 -7.41
C LEU A 19 9.86 -9.56 -7.57
N ASP A 20 9.68 -10.54 -6.69
CA ASP A 20 10.32 -11.85 -6.76
C ASP A 20 9.38 -12.96 -6.25
N ALA A 21 9.89 -14.17 -6.00
CA ALA A 21 9.10 -15.31 -5.53
C ALA A 21 8.30 -15.04 -4.25
N HIS A 22 8.85 -14.27 -3.31
CA HIS A 22 8.34 -14.05 -1.95
C HIS A 22 8.11 -12.58 -1.61
N HIS A 23 8.42 -11.65 -2.53
CA HIS A 23 8.30 -10.22 -2.34
C HIS A 23 7.36 -9.58 -3.35
N ALA A 24 6.44 -8.74 -2.87
CA ALA A 24 5.59 -7.91 -3.69
C ALA A 24 5.60 -6.44 -3.25
N GLU A 25 5.21 -5.58 -4.18
CA GLU A 25 5.00 -4.17 -4.00
C GLU A 25 3.50 -3.86 -3.94
N LEU A 26 3.07 -3.14 -2.91
CA LEU A 26 1.79 -2.45 -2.86
C LEU A 26 1.92 -1.07 -3.50
N LYS A 27 1.08 -0.76 -4.48
CA LYS A 27 1.18 0.49 -5.25
C LYS A 27 -0.17 1.03 -5.72
N SER A 28 -0.14 2.25 -6.26
CA SER A 28 -1.32 2.90 -6.87
C SER A 28 -2.54 2.94 -5.95
N MET A 29 -2.31 3.16 -4.65
CA MET A 29 -3.36 3.28 -3.64
C MET A 29 -4.00 4.66 -3.70
N HIS A 30 -5.33 4.71 -3.86
CA HIS A 30 -6.09 5.94 -3.77
C HIS A 30 -7.50 5.68 -3.24
N THR A 31 -8.02 6.62 -2.47
CA THR A 31 -9.43 6.64 -2.04
C THR A 31 -9.97 8.05 -2.31
N LEU A 32 -11.15 8.11 -2.91
CA LEU A 32 -11.85 9.36 -3.18
C LEU A 32 -11.96 10.19 -1.89
N ALA A 33 -11.79 11.50 -2.02
CA ALA A 33 -11.66 12.40 -0.87
C ALA A 33 -12.87 12.33 0.09
N GLU A 34 -14.07 12.22 -0.47
CA GLU A 34 -15.34 12.12 0.29
C GLU A 34 -15.48 10.82 1.09
N PHE A 35 -14.70 9.79 0.76
CA PHE A 35 -14.69 8.50 1.45
C PHE A 35 -13.41 8.26 2.26
N ARG A 36 -12.57 9.27 2.48
CA ARG A 36 -11.43 9.14 3.40
C ARG A 36 -11.92 8.96 4.84
N ASP A 37 -11.05 8.39 5.68
CA ASP A 37 -11.34 8.08 7.09
C ASP A 37 -12.50 7.09 7.33
N SER A 38 -13.09 6.51 6.28
CA SER A 38 -14.13 5.49 6.33
C SER A 38 -13.60 4.05 6.48
N GLY A 39 -12.28 3.88 6.56
CA GLY A 39 -11.63 2.57 6.64
C GLY A 39 -11.39 1.85 5.31
N ILE A 40 -11.80 2.43 4.16
CA ILE A 40 -11.61 1.82 2.83
C ILE A 40 -10.14 1.50 2.53
N GLY A 41 -9.23 2.45 2.79
CA GLY A 41 -7.80 2.24 2.55
C GLY A 41 -7.27 1.04 3.33
N LYS A 42 -7.64 0.91 4.60
CA LYS A 42 -7.28 -0.22 5.47
C LYS A 42 -7.84 -1.54 4.95
N ALA A 43 -9.13 -1.56 4.59
CA ALA A 43 -9.77 -2.75 4.05
C ALA A 43 -9.11 -3.20 2.73
N MET A 44 -8.76 -2.24 1.87
CA MET A 44 -8.09 -2.52 0.61
C MET A 44 -6.69 -3.09 0.80
N VAL A 45 -5.86 -2.52 1.70
CA VAL A 45 -4.54 -3.08 2.00
C VAL A 45 -4.69 -4.50 2.54
N SER A 46 -5.61 -4.75 3.47
CA SER A 46 -5.85 -6.10 4.01
C SER A 46 -6.19 -7.11 2.92
N GLN A 47 -7.10 -6.76 2.00
CA GLN A 47 -7.49 -7.64 0.89
C GLN A 47 -6.31 -7.93 -0.06
N ILE A 48 -5.47 -6.93 -0.32
CA ILE A 48 -4.27 -7.11 -1.15
C ILE A 48 -3.24 -8.00 -0.44
N GLU A 49 -3.04 -7.82 0.86
CA GLU A 49 -2.15 -8.68 1.66
C GLU A 49 -2.65 -10.13 1.68
N ASP A 50 -3.95 -10.36 1.87
CA ASP A 50 -4.52 -11.71 1.87
C ASP A 50 -4.35 -12.42 0.52
N PHE A 51 -4.57 -11.68 -0.58
CA PHE A 51 -4.27 -12.18 -1.92
C PHE A 51 -2.78 -12.52 -2.09
N ALA A 52 -1.89 -11.65 -1.61
CA ALA A 52 -0.45 -11.86 -1.69
C ALA A 52 0.01 -13.10 -0.92
N ARG A 53 -0.46 -13.28 0.32
CA ARG A 53 -0.20 -14.49 1.14
C ARG A 53 -0.63 -15.75 0.41
N SER A 54 -1.84 -15.75 -0.16
CA SER A 54 -2.35 -16.91 -0.92
C SER A 54 -1.52 -17.24 -2.17
N SER A 55 -0.71 -16.29 -2.62
CA SER A 55 0.19 -16.42 -3.77
C SER A 55 1.65 -16.73 -3.38
N GLY A 56 1.93 -17.01 -2.10
CA GLY A 56 3.26 -17.34 -1.58
C GLY A 56 4.17 -16.14 -1.30
N ILE A 57 3.62 -14.93 -1.29
CA ILE A 57 4.35 -13.72 -0.90
C ILE A 57 4.42 -13.65 0.62
N GLU A 58 5.62 -13.38 1.15
CA GLU A 58 5.93 -13.29 2.57
C GLU A 58 6.26 -11.85 2.98
N ARG A 59 6.66 -11.01 2.02
CA ARG A 59 7.01 -9.60 2.24
C ARG A 59 6.22 -8.70 1.30
N MET A 60 5.64 -7.64 1.85
CA MET A 60 5.05 -6.54 1.10
C MET A 60 5.84 -5.26 1.38
N SER A 61 6.23 -4.54 0.32
CA SER A 61 6.84 -3.22 0.44
C SER A 61 6.08 -2.17 -0.38
N LEU A 62 6.29 -0.91 -0.07
CA LEU A 62 5.71 0.22 -0.79
C LEU A 62 6.65 1.42 -0.73
N GLU A 63 6.54 2.27 -1.73
CA GLU A 63 7.12 3.60 -1.71
C GLU A 63 6.02 4.64 -1.50
N THR A 64 6.35 5.71 -0.79
CA THR A 64 5.46 6.84 -0.56
C THR A 64 6.25 8.12 -0.38
N GLY A 65 5.67 9.25 -0.79
CA GLY A 65 6.28 10.54 -0.59
C GLY A 65 6.44 10.92 0.90
N THR A 66 7.39 11.80 1.20
CA THR A 66 7.70 12.29 2.55
C THR A 66 6.95 13.58 2.91
N ASN A 67 6.47 14.33 1.92
CA ASN A 67 5.73 15.58 2.16
C ASN A 67 4.41 15.38 2.92
N GLU A 68 3.80 16.47 3.40
CA GLU A 68 2.58 16.42 4.23
C GLU A 68 1.36 15.84 3.51
N ALA A 69 1.29 15.92 2.17
CA ALA A 69 0.19 15.33 1.41
C ALA A 69 0.15 13.80 1.52
N PHE A 70 1.31 13.16 1.73
CA PHE A 70 1.43 11.72 1.91
C PHE A 70 1.38 11.26 3.38
N LYS A 71 1.33 12.18 4.34
CA LYS A 71 1.26 11.85 5.76
C LYS A 71 0.10 10.90 6.11
N PRO A 72 -1.14 11.09 5.60
CA PRO A 72 -2.23 10.14 5.87
C PRO A 72 -1.94 8.72 5.36
N ALA A 73 -1.27 8.59 4.21
CA ALA A 73 -0.87 7.29 3.68
C ALA A 73 0.19 6.62 4.58
N ARG A 74 1.22 7.38 5.01
CA ARG A 74 2.25 6.88 5.93
C ARG A 74 1.66 6.41 7.25
N GLU A 75 0.74 7.18 7.84
CA GLU A 75 0.08 6.79 9.10
C GLU A 75 -0.83 5.56 8.92
N LEU A 76 -1.54 5.45 7.78
CA LEU A 76 -2.29 4.23 7.45
C LEU A 76 -1.36 3.01 7.43
N TYR A 77 -0.24 3.06 6.70
CA TYR A 77 0.66 1.91 6.60
C TYR A 77 1.33 1.58 7.95
N LYS A 78 1.76 2.58 8.72
CA LYS A 78 2.25 2.38 10.09
C LYS A 78 1.22 1.68 10.97
N SER A 79 -0.05 2.10 10.90
CA SER A 79 -1.14 1.48 11.67
C SER A 79 -1.41 0.02 11.27
N LEU A 80 -0.95 -0.40 10.09
CA LEU A 80 -1.05 -1.77 9.59
C LEU A 80 0.22 -2.60 9.83
N GLY A 81 1.21 -2.04 10.52
CA GLY A 81 2.46 -2.72 10.88
C GLY A 81 3.59 -2.58 9.85
N TYR A 82 3.46 -1.66 8.88
CA TYR A 82 4.59 -1.31 8.01
C TYR A 82 5.59 -0.44 8.76
N ASN A 83 6.86 -0.72 8.56
CA ASN A 83 7.97 0.05 9.11
C ASN A 83 8.83 0.61 7.99
N SER A 84 9.56 1.70 8.25
CA SER A 84 10.55 2.24 7.31
C SER A 84 11.59 1.17 6.95
N CYS A 85 12.05 1.15 5.70
CA CYS A 85 13.11 0.26 5.24
C CYS A 85 14.00 0.94 4.19
N ASP A 86 15.07 0.25 3.82
CA ASP A 86 15.90 0.62 2.67
C ASP A 86 15.10 0.57 1.36
N ALA A 87 15.67 1.16 0.30
CA ALA A 87 15.14 1.06 -1.06
C ALA A 87 14.95 -0.41 -1.48
N PHE A 88 13.93 -0.65 -2.31
CA PHE A 88 13.67 -1.95 -2.91
C PHE A 88 13.30 -1.83 -4.39
N GLY A 89 13.44 -2.92 -5.14
CA GLY A 89 13.20 -2.90 -6.59
C GLY A 89 14.07 -1.85 -7.27
N ASP A 90 13.44 -0.99 -8.07
CA ASP A 90 14.12 0.07 -8.83
C ASP A 90 14.11 1.43 -8.10
N TYR A 91 13.60 1.49 -6.87
CA TYR A 91 13.52 2.74 -6.11
C TYR A 91 14.90 3.20 -5.66
N VAL A 92 15.13 4.51 -5.69
CA VAL A 92 16.27 5.19 -5.08
C VAL A 92 15.71 6.19 -4.08
N LEU A 93 16.20 6.15 -2.84
CA LEU A 93 15.74 7.07 -1.81
C LEU A 93 16.26 8.49 -2.06
N SER A 94 15.41 9.47 -1.81
CA SER A 94 15.70 10.91 -1.86
C SER A 94 15.01 11.61 -0.68
N GLU A 95 15.11 12.94 -0.61
CA GLU A 95 14.40 13.73 0.40
C GLU A 95 12.87 13.67 0.22
N ASP A 96 12.40 13.35 -0.99
CA ASP A 96 10.98 13.40 -1.36
C ASP A 96 10.23 12.07 -1.21
N ASN A 97 10.94 10.96 -0.99
CA ASN A 97 10.36 9.62 -0.89
C ASN A 97 10.90 8.80 0.27
N MET A 98 10.16 7.76 0.63
CA MET A 98 10.62 6.72 1.53
C MET A 98 9.98 5.38 1.20
N CYS A 99 10.68 4.31 1.56
CA CYS A 99 10.17 2.96 1.45
C CYS A 99 9.70 2.45 2.81
N MET A 100 8.63 1.65 2.79
CA MET A 100 8.12 0.94 3.96
C MET A 100 7.91 -0.53 3.63
N THR A 101 8.06 -1.40 4.61
CA THR A 101 7.91 -2.85 4.44
C THR A 101 7.21 -3.51 5.62
N LYS A 102 6.58 -4.64 5.34
CA LYS A 102 5.93 -5.52 6.31
C LYS A 102 6.09 -6.98 5.89
N LEU A 103 6.32 -7.86 6.86
CA LEU A 103 6.13 -9.30 6.66
C LEU A 103 4.64 -9.61 6.79
N ILE A 104 4.08 -10.30 5.80
CA ILE A 104 2.64 -10.53 5.70
C ILE A 104 2.30 -11.99 5.98
#